data_AF-A0A7W1KY03-F1
#
_entry.id   AF-A0A7W1KY03-F1
#
_cell.length_a   1.000
_cell.length_b   1.000
_cell.length_c   1.000
_cell.angle_alpha   90.00
_cell.angle_beta   90.00
_cell.angle_gamma   90.00
#
_symmetry.space_group_name_H-M   'P 1'
#
loop_
_entity.id
_entity.type
_entity.pdbx_description
1 polymer ?
#
loop_
_entity_poly.entity_id
_entity_poly.type
_entity_poly.pdbx_seq_one_letter_code
_entity_poly.pdbx_strand_id
1 'polypeptide(L)'
;MTCYAGTAGAVIYDEGTVSSCENLAPIGNLRDHDWNFQQLWLSPAMKERRKKAADGCWCTHESNSYYPSLPFNPNHLIQIKRLEREMKKARKSLDSEEPQADGMAVKA
;
A
#
# COMPACT_ATOMS: atom_id res chain seq x y z
N MET A 1 -5.54 -2.44 9.22
CA MET A 1 -4.79 -2.16 7.97
C MET A 1 -4.31 -0.73 8.03
N THR A 2 -3.03 -0.45 7.80
CA THR A 2 -2.51 0.92 7.83
C THR A 2 -2.87 1.64 6.53
N CYS A 3 -3.37 2.87 6.65
CA CYS A 3 -3.65 3.73 5.50
C CYS A 3 -2.58 4.84 5.43
N TYR A 4 -2.02 5.03 4.24
CA TYR A 4 -1.00 6.05 3.97
C TYR A 4 -1.56 7.27 3.24
N ALA A 5 -2.88 7.48 3.28
CA ALA A 5 -3.54 8.67 2.75
C ALA A 5 -2.94 9.94 3.35
N GLY A 6 -2.60 10.91 2.51
CA GLY A 6 -1.91 12.11 2.95
C GLY A 6 -0.40 11.93 3.15
N THR A 7 0.15 10.71 3.13
CA THR A 7 1.59 10.43 3.26
C THR A 7 2.19 10.02 1.93
N ALA A 8 1.57 9.05 1.24
CA ALA A 8 2.05 8.51 -0.04
C ALA A 8 1.34 9.11 -1.26
N GLY A 9 0.16 9.71 -1.07
CA GLY A 9 -0.65 10.25 -2.16
C GLY A 9 -1.67 11.28 -1.68
N ALA A 10 -2.01 12.21 -2.58
CA ALA A 10 -2.99 13.28 -2.39
C ALA A 10 -4.03 13.23 -3.51
N VAL A 11 -5.20 13.79 -3.27
CA VAL A 11 -6.21 14.03 -4.31
C VAL A 11 -6.32 15.54 -4.50
N ILE A 12 -6.15 15.98 -5.75
CA ILE A 12 -6.32 17.38 -6.15
C ILE A 12 -7.44 17.40 -7.18
N TYR A 13 -8.52 18.12 -6.88
CA TYR A 13 -9.66 18.29 -7.78
C TYR A 13 -9.40 19.41 -8.80
N ASP A 14 -10.24 19.52 -9.83
CA ASP A 14 -10.08 20.45 -10.95
C ASP A 14 -10.10 21.92 -10.50
N GLU A 15 -10.85 22.21 -9.45
CA GLU A 15 -10.87 23.48 -8.77
C GLU A 15 -9.73 23.65 -7.75
N GLY A 16 -8.70 22.80 -7.73
CA GLY A 16 -7.53 22.96 -6.87
C GLY A 16 -7.77 22.64 -5.39
N THR A 17 -8.92 22.07 -5.05
CA THR A 17 -9.19 21.54 -3.71
C THR A 17 -8.30 20.33 -3.46
N VAL A 18 -7.67 20.26 -2.29
CA VAL A 18 -6.75 19.18 -1.92
C VAL A 18 -7.31 18.38 -0.75
N SER A 19 -7.32 17.06 -0.90
CA SER A 19 -7.59 16.10 0.17
C SER A 19 -6.47 15.07 0.28
N SER A 20 -6.40 14.38 1.41
CA SER A 20 -5.50 13.25 1.64
C SER A 20 -5.94 11.97 0.92
N CYS A 21 -7.22 11.86 0.58
CA CYS A 21 -7.88 10.71 -0.06
C CYS A 21 -9.24 11.17 -0.60
N GLU A 22 -9.71 10.58 -1.69
CA GLU A 22 -10.99 10.91 -2.35
C GLU A 22 -12.22 10.68 -1.45
N ASN A 23 -12.11 9.74 -0.50
CA ASN A 23 -13.18 9.46 0.46
C ASN A 23 -13.19 10.40 1.67
N LEU A 24 -12.19 11.26 1.82
CA LEU A 24 -12.04 12.13 2.98
C LEU A 24 -12.31 13.58 2.63
N ALA A 25 -12.86 14.31 3.59
CA ALA A 25 -13.13 15.74 3.45
C ALA A 25 -11.87 16.52 3.02
N PRO A 26 -12.01 17.60 2.24
CA PRO A 26 -10.92 18.49 1.89
C PRO A 26 -10.09 18.95 3.10
N ILE A 27 -8.82 19.23 2.85
CA ILE A 27 -7.92 19.85 3.82
C ILE A 27 -7.73 21.34 3.53
N GLY A 28 -7.80 21.74 2.26
CA GLY A 28 -7.69 23.14 1.85
C GLY A 28 -7.75 23.26 0.33
N ASN A 29 -7.49 24.46 -0.18
CA ASN A 29 -7.43 24.74 -1.62
C ASN A 29 -6.09 25.38 -2.00
N LEU A 30 -5.52 25.00 -3.13
CA LEU A 30 -4.25 25.53 -3.62
C LEU A 30 -4.26 27.04 -3.86
N ARG A 31 -5.43 27.64 -4.14
CA ARG A 31 -5.57 29.09 -4.34
C ARG A 31 -5.25 29.89 -3.07
N ASP A 32 -5.46 29.31 -1.89
CA ASP A 32 -5.15 29.95 -0.60
C ASP A 32 -3.66 29.87 -0.24
N HIS A 33 -2.89 29.17 -1.07
CA HIS A 33 -1.49 28.83 -0.85
C HIS A 33 -0.60 29.27 -2.03
N ASP A 34 -1.04 30.22 -2.86
CA ASP A 34 -0.33 30.66 -4.07
C ASP A 34 0.08 29.49 -4.98
N TRP A 35 -0.78 28.47 -5.08
CA TRP A 35 -0.53 27.23 -5.80
C TRP A 35 0.68 26.42 -5.30
N ASN A 36 1.18 26.68 -4.10
CA ASN A 36 2.25 25.94 -3.46
C ASN A 36 1.70 24.68 -2.76
N PHE A 37 1.71 23.56 -3.49
CA PHE A 37 1.29 22.28 -2.94
C PHE A 37 2.05 21.88 -1.68
N GLN A 38 3.37 22.10 -1.62
CA GLN A 38 4.19 21.71 -0.47
C GLN A 38 3.79 22.45 0.81
N GLN A 39 3.41 23.73 0.69
CA GLN A 39 2.93 24.52 1.82
C GLN A 39 1.65 23.92 2.42
N LEU A 40 0.65 23.59 1.58
CA LEU A 40 -0.59 22.94 2.01
C LEU A 40 -0.31 21.52 2.53
N TRP A 41 0.53 20.76 1.83
CA TRP A 41 0.86 19.36 2.15
C TRP A 41 1.58 19.22 3.50
N LEU A 42 2.41 20.19 3.86
CA LEU A 42 3.14 20.21 5.13
C LEU A 42 2.40 20.96 6.25
N SER A 43 1.17 21.42 5.97
CA SER A 43 0.33 22.14 6.91
C SER A 43 0.03 21.32 8.18
N PRO A 44 -0.25 21.98 9.32
CA PRO A 44 -0.69 21.29 10.54
C PRO A 44 -1.95 20.44 10.31
N ALA A 45 -2.90 20.91 9.50
CA ALA A 45 -4.13 20.18 9.19
C ALA A 45 -3.85 18.85 8.46
N MET A 46 -2.97 18.87 7.45
CA MET A 46 -2.58 17.64 6.74
C MET A 46 -1.79 16.69 7.65
N LYS A 47 -0.93 17.21 8.53
CA LYS A 47 -0.21 16.39 9.53
C LYS A 47 -1.17 15.67 10.48
N GLU A 48 -2.19 16.36 10.97
CA GLU A 48 -3.21 15.75 11.84
C GLU A 48 -4.05 14.71 11.08
N ARG A 49 -4.38 15.00 9.82
CA ARG A 49 -5.07 14.07 8.94
C ARG A 49 -4.30 12.75 8.74
N ARG A 50 -2.98 12.81 8.54
CA ARG A 50 -2.12 11.61 8.41
C ARG A 50 -2.20 10.71 9.64
N LYS A 51 -2.20 11.28 10.85
CA LYS A 51 -2.32 10.51 12.09
C LYS A 51 -3.64 9.75 12.14
N LYS A 52 -4.75 10.46 11.90
CA LYS A 52 -6.09 9.85 11.87
C LYS A 52 -6.22 8.74 10.82
N ALA A 53 -5.65 8.95 9.63
CA ALA A 53 -5.65 7.93 8.59
C ALA A 53 -4.84 6.69 8.99
N ALA A 54 -3.66 6.90 9.58
CA ALA A 54 -2.79 5.82 10.06
C ALA A 54 -3.44 5.00 11.20
N ASP A 55 -4.21 5.66 12.07
CA ASP A 55 -4.91 5.03 13.20
C ASP A 55 -6.10 4.15 12.78
N GLY A 56 -6.54 4.21 11.52
CA GLY A 56 -7.51 3.29 10.95
C GLY A 56 -8.53 3.98 10.05
N CYS A 57 -8.33 3.86 8.74
CA CYS A 57 -9.36 4.15 7.75
C CYS A 57 -10.14 2.87 7.45
N TRP A 58 -11.47 2.96 7.40
CA TRP A 58 -12.38 1.81 7.27
C TRP A 58 -12.78 1.49 5.82
N CYS A 59 -12.17 2.16 4.84
CA CYS A 59 -12.48 1.93 3.44
C CYS A 59 -11.82 0.64 2.93
N THR A 60 -12.41 0.05 1.88
CA THR A 60 -11.83 -1.08 1.14
C THR A 60 -10.84 -0.63 0.07
N HIS A 61 -10.60 0.68 -0.08
CA HIS A 61 -9.78 1.21 -1.16
C HIS A 61 -8.32 0.83 -0.94
N GLU A 62 -7.81 -0.05 -1.80
CA GLU A 62 -6.48 -0.62 -1.70
C GLU A 62 -5.39 0.41 -2.01
N SER A 63 -5.75 1.52 -2.66
CA SER A 63 -4.81 2.42 -3.29
C SER A 63 -3.86 3.11 -2.32
N ASN A 64 -4.37 3.51 -1.16
CA ASN A 64 -3.58 4.16 -0.12
C ASN A 64 -2.99 3.19 0.91
N SER A 65 -3.33 1.90 0.86
CA SER A 65 -2.83 0.88 1.79
C SER A 65 -1.80 -0.05 1.16
N TYR A 66 -1.98 -0.44 -0.10
CA TYR A 66 -1.16 -1.45 -0.76
C TYR A 66 -0.24 -0.88 -1.85
N TYR A 67 -0.65 0.09 -2.67
CA TYR A 67 0.25 0.65 -3.70
C TYR A 67 1.52 1.34 -3.14
N PRO A 68 1.53 1.95 -1.94
CA PRO A 68 2.75 2.50 -1.37
C PRO A 68 3.79 1.43 -0.96
N SER A 69 3.44 0.14 -1.00
CA SER A 69 4.17 -0.93 -0.31
C SER A 69 5.51 -1.34 -0.93
N LEU A 70 5.83 -0.91 -2.16
CA LEU A 70 7.10 -1.25 -2.81
C LEU A 70 8.15 -0.13 -2.77
N PRO A 71 7.83 1.14 -3.09
CA PRO A 71 8.82 2.23 -3.05
C PRO A 71 9.06 2.78 -1.63
N PHE A 72 8.07 2.70 -0.74
CA PHE A 72 8.07 3.45 0.53
C PHE A 72 8.27 2.59 1.78
N ASN A 73 8.46 1.27 1.64
CA ASN A 73 8.71 0.38 2.77
C ASN A 73 9.89 -0.58 2.51
N PRO A 74 11.14 -0.12 2.68
CA PRO A 74 12.32 -0.95 2.46
C PRO A 74 12.37 -2.19 3.37
N ASN A 75 11.78 -2.12 4.57
CA ASN A 75 11.64 -3.29 5.45
C ASN A 75 10.72 -4.36 4.86
N HIS A 76 9.69 -3.96 4.11
CA HIS A 76 8.80 -4.88 3.43
C HIS A 76 9.53 -5.68 2.34
N LEU A 77 10.51 -5.11 1.65
CA LEU A 77 11.37 -5.86 0.71
C LEU A 77 12.15 -6.98 1.41
N ILE A 78 12.66 -6.72 2.62
CA ILE A 78 13.35 -7.73 3.42
C ILE A 78 12.39 -8.86 3.80
N GLN A 79 11.17 -8.52 4.22
CA GLN A 79 10.12 -9.49 4.56
C GLN A 79 9.73 -10.33 3.34
N ILE A 80 9.53 -9.72 2.16
CA ILE A 80 9.24 -10.41 0.90
C ILE A 80 10.36 -11.39 0.56
N LYS A 81 11.63 -10.96 0.67
CA LYS A 81 12.78 -11.84 0.39
C LYS A 81 12.92 -12.98 1.37
N ARG A 82 12.56 -12.77 2.64
CA ARG A 82 12.49 -13.85 3.63
C ARG A 82 11.39 -14.84 3.27
N LEU A 83 10.19 -14.36 2.96
CA LEU A 83 9.06 -15.21 2.57
C LEU A 83 9.39 -16.01 1.29
N GLU A 84 10.01 -15.38 0.29
CA GLU A 84 10.49 -16.05 -0.92
C GLU A 84 11.43 -17.23 -0.59
N ARG A 85 12.36 -17.06 0.36
CA ARG A 85 13.27 -18.13 0.80
C ARG A 85 12.54 -19.25 1.52
N GLU A 86 11.61 -18.92 2.41
CA GLU A 86 10.80 -19.89 3.14
C GLU A 86 9.94 -20.72 2.18
N MET A 87 9.30 -20.07 1.19
CA MET A 87 8.54 -20.74 0.13
C MET A 87 9.41 -21.67 -0.73
N LYS A 88 10.61 -21.23 -1.13
CA LYS A 88 11.55 -22.10 -1.88
C LYS A 88 12.00 -23.31 -1.07
N LYS A 89 12.24 -23.13 0.24
CA LYS A 89 12.62 -24.23 1.13
C LYS A 89 11.47 -25.23 1.29
N ALA A 90 10.25 -24.75 1.52
CA ALA A 90 9.06 -25.59 1.62
C ALA A 90 8.75 -26.33 0.30
N ARG A 91 8.95 -25.67 -0.85
CA ARG A 91 8.83 -26.32 -2.16
C ARG A 91 9.85 -27.46 -2.30
N LYS A 92 11.10 -27.21 -1.94
CA LYS A 92 12.16 -28.22 -2.00
C LYS A 92 11.89 -29.42 -1.08
N SER A 93 11.31 -29.20 0.12
CA SER A 93 10.94 -30.31 1.01
C SER A 93 9.80 -31.14 0.43
N LEU A 94 8.79 -30.50 -0.17
CA LEU A 94 7.70 -31.20 -0.87
C LEU A 94 8.22 -32.02 -2.06
N ASP A 95 9.08 -31.44 -2.90
CA ASP A 95 9.67 -32.14 -4.04
C ASP A 95 10.57 -33.32 -3.60
N SER A 96 11.12 -33.29 -2.37
CA SER A 96 11.90 -34.41 -1.81
C SER A 96 11.06 -35.47 -1.09
N GLU A 97 9.78 -35.17 -0.80
CA GLU A 97 8.85 -36.08 -0.12
C GLU A 97 7.90 -36.78 -1.11
N GLU A 98 7.82 -36.36 -2.37
CA GLU A 98 7.10 -37.10 -3.42
C GLU A 98 7.78 -38.46 -3.66
N PRO A 99 7.14 -39.60 -3.33
CA PRO A 99 7.54 -40.88 -3.91
C PRO A 99 7.23 -40.80 -5.40
N GLN A 100 8.19 -41.21 -6.23
CA GLN A 100 8.03 -41.40 -7.66
C GLN A 100 6.67 -42.06 -7.94
N ALA A 101 5.72 -41.29 -8.48
CA ALA A 101 4.39 -41.78 -8.79
C ALA A 101 4.54 -42.90 -9.82
N ASP A 102 4.41 -44.13 -9.33
CA ASP A 102 4.48 -45.34 -10.13
C ASP A 102 3.40 -45.27 -11.21
N GLY A 103 3.83 -45.42 -12.46
CA GLY A 103 3.00 -45.13 -13.63
C GLY A 103 1.75 -46.00 -13.69
N MET A 104 0.58 -45.39 -13.51
CA MET A 104 -0.67 -46.01 -13.94
C MET A 104 -0.92 -45.63 -15.40
N ALA A 105 -0.47 -46.51 -16.30
CA ALA A 105 -0.86 -46.49 -17.71
C ALA A 105 -2.38 -46.69 -17.81
N VAL A 106 -3.10 -45.65 -18.24
CA VAL A 106 -4.51 -45.76 -18.61
C VAL A 106 -4.57 -46.40 -20.00
N LYS A 107 -5.02 -47.66 -20.06
CA LYS A 107 -5.36 -48.31 -21.33
C LYS A 107 -6.57 -47.61 -21.94
N ALA A 108 -6.48 -47.41 -23.26
CA ALA A 108 -7.42 -46.69 -24.13
C ALA A 108 -8.87 -47.19 -24.04
#